data_AF-U6G9W1-F1
#
_entry.id   AF-U6G9W1-F1
#
_cell.length_a   1.000
_cell.length_b   1.000
_cell.length_c   1.000
_cell.angle_alpha   90.00
_cell.angle_beta   90.00
_cell.angle_gamma   90.00
#
_symmetry.space_group_name_H-M   'P 1'
#
loop_
_entity.id
_entity.type
_entity.pdbx_description
1 polymer ?
#
loop_
_entity_poly.entity_id
_entity_poly.type
_entity_poly.pdbx_seq_one_letter_code
_entity_poly.pdbx_strand_id
1 'polypeptide(L)'
;MQPPLGVPPQLQAPPARDPVTKLQILLGNLLKHFTDVVVHLTEVAPPRSVSGAVDVDRQSEAGEAVRTTMTEEQLNDFILNCSKGVGNLVHVIEEEAEKLPDAIQPQEEVESELRYLEKENEEAAAELKQLVAAVRHVRESIREAYRDAATDGTHITID
;
A
#
# COMPACT_ATOMS: atom_id res chain seq x y z
N MET A 1 0.75 -26.51 5.45
CA MET A 1 -0.04 -25.70 6.39
C MET A 1 -1.07 -24.94 5.57
N GLN A 2 -2.25 -25.51 5.35
CA GLN A 2 -3.37 -24.80 4.70
C GLN A 2 -3.94 -23.77 5.69
N PRO A 3 -4.26 -22.54 5.26
CA PRO A 3 -4.95 -21.59 6.11
C PRO A 3 -6.38 -22.07 6.39
N PRO A 4 -6.98 -21.70 7.54
CA PRO A 4 -8.32 -22.14 7.93
C PRO A 4 -9.38 -21.63 6.95
N LEU A 5 -10.29 -22.53 6.58
CA LEU A 5 -11.49 -22.23 5.81
C LEU A 5 -12.33 -21.18 6.56
N GLY A 6 -12.55 -20.02 5.93
CA GLY A 6 -13.49 -19.00 6.43
C GLY A 6 -12.89 -17.63 6.77
N VAL A 7 -11.58 -17.40 6.62
CA VAL A 7 -11.02 -16.05 6.75
C VAL A 7 -11.06 -15.38 5.37
N PRO A 8 -11.80 -14.27 5.18
CA PRO A 8 -11.75 -13.54 3.91
C PRO A 8 -10.30 -13.12 3.65
N PRO A 9 -9.82 -13.18 2.40
CA PRO A 9 -8.47 -12.73 2.08
C PRO A 9 -8.29 -11.34 2.65
N GLN A 10 -7.25 -11.14 3.49
CA GLN A 10 -6.94 -9.81 3.99
C GLN A 10 -6.49 -8.98 2.79
N LEU A 11 -7.43 -8.21 2.25
CA LEU A 11 -7.26 -7.28 1.15
C LEU A 11 -6.56 -6.01 1.68
N GLN A 12 -5.39 -6.16 2.28
CA GLN A 12 -4.55 -5.02 2.62
C GLN A 12 -3.56 -4.78 1.50
N ALA A 13 -3.61 -3.57 0.93
CA ALA A 13 -2.55 -3.12 0.04
C ALA A 13 -1.22 -3.02 0.82
N PRO A 14 -0.07 -3.40 0.23
CA PRO A 14 1.24 -3.07 0.77
C PRO A 14 1.38 -1.55 0.94
N PRO A 15 2.34 -1.06 1.75
CA PRO A 15 2.68 0.35 1.78
C PRO A 15 3.34 0.76 0.43
N ALA A 16 2.52 1.00 -0.58
CA ALA A 16 2.95 1.61 -1.84
C ALA A 16 3.13 3.11 -1.60
N ARG A 17 4.28 3.65 -2.05
CA ARG A 17 4.63 5.08 -1.88
C ARG A 17 3.89 5.98 -2.86
N ASP A 18 3.49 5.46 -4.03
CA ASP A 18 2.75 6.22 -5.04
C ASP A 18 1.29 5.75 -5.16
N PRO A 19 0.34 6.68 -5.32
CA PRO A 19 -1.09 6.38 -5.36
C PRO A 19 -1.48 5.54 -6.59
N VAL A 20 -0.77 5.70 -7.72
CA VAL A 20 -1.03 4.93 -8.95
C VAL A 20 -0.75 3.45 -8.75
N THR A 21 0.43 3.09 -8.24
CA THR A 21 0.79 1.69 -7.97
C THR A 21 -0.11 1.10 -6.89
N LYS A 22 -0.50 1.89 -5.88
CA LYS A 22 -1.45 1.45 -4.86
C LYS A 22 -2.81 1.10 -5.48
N LEU A 23 -3.34 1.97 -6.34
CA LEU A 23 -4.58 1.73 -7.08
C LEU A 23 -4.47 0.49 -7.98
N GLN A 24 -3.35 0.31 -8.70
CA GLN A 24 -3.12 -0.88 -9.51
C GLN A 24 -3.18 -2.17 -8.68
N ILE A 25 -2.56 -2.18 -7.50
CA ILE A 25 -2.60 -3.32 -6.59
C ILE A 25 -4.02 -3.56 -6.06
N LEU A 26 -4.72 -2.50 -5.64
CA LEU A 26 -6.10 -2.60 -5.12
C LEU A 26 -7.07 -3.14 -6.18
N LEU A 27 -6.99 -2.64 -7.42
CA LEU A 27 -7.77 -3.13 -8.55
C LEU A 27 -7.42 -4.58 -8.90
N GLY A 28 -6.13 -4.95 -8.87
CA GLY A 28 -5.69 -6.32 -9.06
C GLY A 28 -6.23 -7.27 -7.99
N ASN A 29 -6.23 -6.83 -6.73
CA ASN A 29 -6.82 -7.56 -5.61
C ASN A 29 -8.33 -7.72 -5.76
N LEU A 30 -9.03 -6.69 -6.24
CA LEU A 30 -10.46 -6.75 -6.51
C LEU A 30 -10.80 -7.77 -7.60
N LEU A 31 -10.05 -7.75 -8.72
CA LEU A 31 -10.21 -8.71 -9.81
C LEU A 31 -9.95 -10.15 -9.37
N LYS A 32 -8.89 -10.35 -8.58
CA LYS A 32 -8.57 -11.65 -7.99
C LYS A 32 -9.70 -12.11 -7.07
N HIS A 33 -10.21 -11.24 -6.22
CA HIS A 33 -11.32 -11.56 -5.32
C HIS A 33 -12.58 -11.97 -6.09
N PHE A 34 -12.95 -11.27 -7.16
CA PHE A 34 -14.07 -11.69 -8.01
C PHE A 34 -13.85 -13.07 -8.62
N THR A 35 -12.64 -13.34 -9.11
CA THR A 35 -12.30 -14.64 -9.71
C THR A 35 -12.41 -15.75 -8.67
N ASP A 36 -11.83 -15.56 -7.47
CA ASP A 36 -11.86 -16.53 -6.38
C ASP A 36 -13.30 -16.80 -5.92
N VAL A 37 -14.15 -15.77 -5.81
CA VAL A 37 -15.56 -15.90 -5.44
C VAL A 37 -16.34 -16.67 -6.49
N VAL A 38 -16.18 -16.36 -7.78
CA VAL A 38 -16.88 -17.06 -8.87
C VAL A 38 -16.47 -18.53 -8.90
N VAL A 39 -15.16 -18.83 -8.83
CA VAL A 39 -14.64 -20.20 -8.79
C VAL A 39 -15.22 -20.95 -7.58
N HIS A 40 -15.17 -20.34 -6.39
CA HIS A 40 -15.71 -20.96 -5.18
C HIS A 40 -17.20 -21.26 -5.32
N LEU A 41 -18.00 -20.30 -5.80
CA LEU A 41 -19.44 -20.48 -6.02
C LEU A 41 -19.71 -21.59 -7.04
N THR A 42 -18.95 -21.69 -8.13
CA THR A 42 -19.12 -22.81 -9.08
C THR A 42 -18.76 -24.18 -8.50
N GLU A 43 -17.91 -24.23 -7.48
CA GLU A 43 -17.50 -25.49 -6.84
C GLU A 43 -18.43 -25.93 -5.72
N VAL A 44 -19.01 -24.98 -4.96
CA VAL A 44 -19.72 -25.28 -3.70
C VAL A 44 -21.21 -24.91 -3.71
N ALA A 45 -21.71 -24.18 -4.71
CA ALA A 45 -23.11 -23.77 -4.74
C ALA A 45 -24.03 -25.00 -4.91
N PRO A 46 -25.10 -25.10 -4.11
CA PRO A 46 -26.08 -26.17 -4.24
C PRO A 46 -26.80 -26.07 -5.60
N PRO A 47 -27.11 -27.21 -6.25
CA PRO A 47 -27.87 -27.22 -7.49
C PRO A 47 -29.25 -26.61 -7.25
N ARG A 48 -29.60 -25.58 -8.02
CA ARG A 48 -30.93 -24.95 -7.97
C ARG A 48 -31.87 -25.65 -8.95
N SER A 49 -32.96 -26.21 -8.43
CA SER A 49 -34.05 -26.75 -9.24
C SER A 49 -34.73 -25.61 -9.99
N VAL A 50 -34.68 -25.64 -11.32
CA VAL A 50 -35.35 -24.65 -12.17
C VAL A 50 -36.83 -25.00 -12.25
N SER A 51 -37.64 -24.36 -11.40
CA SER A 51 -39.12 -24.22 -11.39
C SER A 51 -39.99 -25.37 -11.93
N GLY A 52 -40.80 -25.95 -11.04
CA GLY A 52 -41.98 -26.75 -11.42
C GLY A 52 -41.78 -28.26 -11.29
N ALA A 53 -42.33 -28.82 -10.22
CA ALA A 53 -42.63 -30.23 -10.00
C ALA A 53 -41.60 -31.26 -10.51
N VAL A 54 -40.74 -31.75 -9.61
CA VAL A 54 -40.48 -33.19 -9.56
C VAL A 54 -40.28 -33.60 -8.10
N ASP A 55 -41.31 -34.24 -7.53
CA ASP A 55 -41.11 -35.21 -6.46
C ASP A 55 -40.18 -36.29 -6.99
N VAL A 56 -38.94 -36.36 -6.47
CA VAL A 56 -38.16 -37.60 -6.54
C VAL A 56 -37.69 -37.91 -5.14
N ASP A 57 -38.58 -38.56 -4.41
CA ASP A 57 -38.15 -39.47 -3.37
C ASP A 57 -37.57 -40.73 -4.04
N ARG A 58 -36.55 -41.31 -3.39
CA ARG A 58 -35.93 -42.63 -3.63
C ARG A 58 -34.61 -42.74 -4.45
N GLN A 59 -33.51 -42.39 -3.76
CA GLN A 59 -32.42 -43.26 -3.28
C GLN A 59 -31.55 -44.12 -4.25
N SER A 60 -30.20 -43.97 -4.05
CA SER A 60 -29.07 -44.93 -4.27
C SER A 60 -28.49 -45.07 -5.71
N GLU A 61 -27.18 -45.05 -6.02
CA GLU A 61 -25.92 -45.18 -5.26
C GLU A 61 -24.72 -44.50 -5.97
N ALA A 62 -23.71 -44.15 -5.16
CA ALA A 62 -22.26 -44.22 -5.39
C ALA A 62 -21.62 -43.63 -6.67
N GLY A 63 -20.93 -42.49 -6.47
CA GLY A 63 -19.95 -41.94 -7.42
C GLY A 63 -19.19 -40.74 -6.81
N GLU A 64 -18.26 -41.03 -5.90
CA GLU A 64 -16.97 -40.34 -5.72
C GLU A 64 -16.87 -38.84 -6.13
N ALA A 65 -17.41 -37.95 -5.28
CA ALA A 65 -16.81 -36.66 -4.96
C ALA A 65 -17.62 -36.05 -3.82
N VAL A 66 -17.15 -36.19 -2.58
CA VAL A 66 -17.60 -35.35 -1.46
C VAL A 66 -17.08 -33.94 -1.74
N ARG A 67 -17.70 -33.22 -2.67
CA ARG A 67 -17.65 -31.76 -2.71
C ARG A 67 -18.65 -31.33 -1.65
N THR A 68 -18.15 -30.78 -0.57
CA THR A 68 -18.95 -30.23 0.53
C THR A 68 -19.79 -29.08 -0.02
N THR A 69 -20.99 -29.38 -0.52
CA THR A 69 -21.94 -28.38 -0.98
C THR A 69 -22.36 -27.53 0.21
N MET A 70 -22.26 -26.20 0.10
CA MET A 70 -22.69 -25.29 1.15
C MET A 70 -24.21 -25.35 1.33
N THR A 71 -24.67 -25.21 2.58
CA THR A 71 -26.11 -24.97 2.84
C THR A 71 -26.52 -23.57 2.33
N GLU A 72 -27.81 -23.35 2.13
CA GLU A 72 -28.29 -22.02 1.68
C GLU A 72 -27.93 -20.89 2.66
N GLU A 73 -27.95 -21.17 3.97
CA GLU A 73 -27.52 -20.23 5.01
C GLU A 73 -26.02 -19.91 4.91
N GLN A 74 -25.17 -20.94 4.74
CA GLN A 74 -23.73 -20.77 4.55
C GLN A 74 -23.39 -20.02 3.26
N LEU A 75 -24.15 -20.26 2.19
CA LEU A 75 -24.02 -19.55 0.92
C LEU A 75 -24.39 -18.07 1.08
N ASN A 76 -25.49 -17.77 1.77
CA ASN A 76 -25.91 -16.40 2.02
C ASN A 76 -24.89 -15.65 2.88
N ASP A 77 -24.37 -16.27 3.94
CA ASP A 77 -23.32 -15.69 4.78
C ASP A 77 -22.03 -15.45 4.00
N PHE A 78 -21.65 -16.41 3.13
CA PHE A 78 -20.50 -16.26 2.25
C PHE A 78 -20.67 -15.06 1.31
N ILE A 79 -21.80 -14.96 0.61
CA ILE A 79 -22.09 -13.84 -0.30
C ILE A 79 -22.09 -12.50 0.46
N LEU A 80 -22.67 -12.47 1.66
CA LEU A 80 -22.70 -11.25 2.50
C LEU A 80 -21.30 -10.83 2.96
N ASN A 81 -20.43 -11.79 3.28
CA ASN A 81 -19.05 -11.49 3.66
C ASN A 81 -18.21 -11.04 2.46
N CYS A 82 -18.42 -11.64 1.28
CA CYS A 82 -17.80 -11.19 0.03
C CYS A 82 -18.22 -9.76 -0.32
N SER A 83 -19.51 -9.43 -0.21
CA SER A 83 -20.01 -8.08 -0.54
C SER A 83 -19.47 -7.02 0.41
N LYS A 84 -19.34 -7.32 1.71
CA LYS A 84 -18.65 -6.44 2.68
C LYS A 84 -17.18 -6.23 2.32
N GLY A 85 -16.47 -7.30 1.93
CA GLY A 85 -15.07 -7.22 1.51
C GLY A 85 -14.88 -6.33 0.28
N VAL A 86 -15.74 -6.48 -0.72
CA VAL A 86 -15.75 -5.62 -1.92
C VAL A 86 -16.07 -4.18 -1.56
N GLY A 87 -17.09 -3.92 -0.73
CA GLY A 87 -17.47 -2.57 -0.31
C GLY A 87 -16.31 -1.82 0.36
N ASN A 88 -15.60 -2.49 1.26
CA ASN A 88 -14.41 -1.91 1.90
C ASN A 88 -13.30 -1.61 0.89
N LEU A 89 -13.08 -2.51 -0.08
CA LEU A 89 -12.02 -2.33 -1.07
C LEU A 89 -12.33 -1.20 -2.05
N VAL A 90 -13.60 -1.05 -2.46
CA VAL A 90 -14.05 0.05 -3.31
C VAL A 90 -13.88 1.39 -2.60
N HIS A 91 -14.26 1.48 -1.32
CA HIS A 91 -14.05 2.70 -0.53
C HIS A 91 -12.56 3.09 -0.47
N VAL A 92 -11.66 2.13 -0.27
CA VAL A 92 -10.21 2.41 -0.26
C VAL A 92 -9.70 2.81 -1.64
N ILE A 93 -10.26 2.24 -2.72
CA ILE A 93 -9.95 2.66 -4.09
C ILE A 93 -10.40 4.11 -4.33
N GLU A 94 -11.58 4.49 -3.88
CA GLU A 94 -12.09 5.87 -3.98
C GLU A 94 -11.17 6.85 -3.24
N GLU A 95 -10.80 6.54 -1.99
CA GLU A 95 -9.88 7.37 -1.21
C GLU A 95 -8.49 7.53 -1.87
N GLU A 96 -7.98 6.49 -2.53
CA GLU A 96 -6.69 6.57 -3.22
C GLU A 96 -6.81 7.26 -4.59
N ALA A 97 -7.97 7.18 -5.25
CA ALA A 97 -8.23 7.88 -6.49
C ALA A 97 -8.28 9.40 -6.29
N GLU A 98 -8.81 9.87 -5.15
CA GLU A 98 -8.80 11.29 -4.77
C GLU A 98 -7.38 11.86 -4.55
N LYS A 99 -6.37 11.00 -4.36
CA LYS A 99 -4.97 11.42 -4.20
C LYS A 99 -4.23 11.55 -5.52
N LEU A 100 -4.88 11.20 -6.64
CA LEU A 100 -4.28 11.40 -7.95
C LEU A 100 -4.24 12.90 -8.28
N PRO A 101 -3.20 13.36 -8.97
CA PRO A 101 -3.15 14.75 -9.42
C PRO A 101 -4.31 15.04 -10.38
N ASP A 102 -5.03 16.13 -10.12
CA ASP A 102 -6.24 16.54 -10.86
C ASP A 102 -6.00 16.83 -12.35
N ALA A 103 -4.75 17.12 -12.73
CA ALA A 103 -4.37 17.50 -14.08
C ALA A 103 -3.16 16.71 -14.56
N ILE A 104 -3.24 16.23 -15.80
CA ILE A 104 -2.07 15.79 -16.55
C ILE A 104 -1.33 17.06 -16.94
N GLN A 105 -0.30 17.43 -16.18
CA GLN A 105 0.60 18.50 -16.56
C GLN A 105 1.28 18.14 -17.89
N PRO A 106 1.37 19.06 -18.85
CA PRO A 106 2.12 18.83 -20.07
C PRO A 106 3.60 18.61 -19.71
N GLN A 107 4.24 17.67 -20.42
CA GLN A 107 5.61 17.27 -20.13
C GLN A 107 6.59 18.45 -20.11
N GLU A 108 6.39 19.45 -20.97
CA GLU A 108 7.22 20.65 -21.03
C GLU A 108 7.16 21.48 -19.74
N GLU A 109 5.98 21.62 -19.12
CA GLU A 109 5.84 22.32 -17.84
C GLU A 109 6.59 21.57 -16.73
N VAL A 110 6.42 20.24 -16.67
CA VAL A 110 7.12 19.37 -15.69
C VAL A 110 8.63 19.47 -15.84
N GLU A 111 9.15 19.43 -17.08
CA GLU A 111 10.58 19.57 -17.34
C GLU A 111 11.11 20.96 -16.96
N SER A 112 10.32 22.01 -17.19
CA SER A 112 10.69 23.36 -16.80
C SER A 112 10.75 23.54 -15.29
N GLU A 113 9.78 22.97 -14.56
CA GLU A 113 9.71 22.99 -13.10
C GLU A 113 10.86 22.18 -12.48
N LEU A 114 11.18 21.01 -13.05
CA LEU A 114 12.33 20.22 -12.63
C LEU A 114 13.64 20.99 -12.74
N ARG A 115 13.89 21.65 -13.89
CA ARG A 115 15.11 22.48 -14.06
C ARG A 115 15.17 23.63 -13.07
N TYR A 116 14.03 24.26 -12.78
CA TYR A 116 13.95 25.32 -11.77
C TYR A 116 14.33 24.79 -10.39
N LEU A 117 13.74 23.67 -9.96
CA LEU A 117 13.99 23.06 -8.66
C LEU A 117 15.42 22.52 -8.52
N GLU A 118 15.98 21.96 -9.58
CA GLU A 118 17.39 21.54 -9.62
C GLU A 118 18.32 22.73 -9.36
N LYS A 119 18.05 23.86 -10.02
CA LYS A 119 18.82 25.09 -9.83
C LYS A 119 18.71 25.64 -8.41
N GLU A 120 17.48 25.73 -7.85
CA GLU A 120 17.29 26.16 -6.46
C GLU A 120 18.02 25.24 -5.47
N ASN A 121 17.99 23.93 -5.72
CA ASN A 121 18.67 22.96 -4.87
C ASN A 121 20.21 23.12 -4.93
N GLU A 122 20.77 23.38 -6.11
CA GLU A 122 22.20 23.69 -6.26
C GLU A 122 22.59 24.97 -5.51
N GLU A 123 21.79 26.03 -5.61
CA GLU A 123 22.00 27.29 -4.90
C GLU A 123 21.95 27.06 -3.38
N ALA A 124 20.92 26.39 -2.88
CA ALA A 124 20.77 26.05 -1.45
C ALA A 124 21.92 25.16 -0.94
N ALA A 125 22.39 24.19 -1.74
CA ALA A 125 23.53 23.35 -1.38
C ALA A 125 24.84 24.15 -1.30
N ALA A 126 25.02 25.12 -2.19
CA ALA A 126 26.17 26.03 -2.16
C ALA A 126 26.16 26.92 -0.91
N GLU A 127 25.00 27.49 -0.56
CA GLU A 127 24.82 28.27 0.66
C GLU A 127 25.10 27.44 1.91
N LEU A 128 24.57 26.22 1.98
CA LEU A 128 24.82 25.30 3.10
C LEU A 128 26.32 25.01 3.25
N LYS A 129 27.04 24.80 2.15
CA LYS A 129 28.49 24.58 2.16
C LYS A 129 29.24 25.79 2.70
N GLN A 130 28.85 27.00 2.32
CA GLN A 130 29.44 28.23 2.85
C GLN A 130 29.16 28.39 4.34
N LEU A 131 27.93 28.14 4.78
CA LEU A 131 27.55 28.20 6.18
C LEU A 131 28.36 27.22 7.04
N VAL A 132 28.50 25.97 6.58
CA VAL A 132 29.31 24.95 7.27
C VAL A 132 30.78 25.38 7.38
N ALA A 133 31.34 25.98 6.33
CA ALA A 133 32.70 26.51 6.37
C ALA A 133 32.85 27.66 7.37
N ALA A 134 31.89 28.59 7.40
CA ALA A 134 31.87 29.71 8.35
C ALA A 134 31.77 29.22 9.80
N VAL A 135 30.88 28.28 10.09
CA VAL A 135 30.73 27.68 11.43
C VAL A 135 32.02 26.97 11.86
N ARG A 136 32.65 26.23 10.94
CA ARG A 136 33.94 25.58 11.22
C ARG A 136 35.02 26.60 11.57
N HIS A 137 35.08 27.72 10.84
CA HIS A 137 36.04 28.79 11.10
C HIS A 137 35.80 29.43 12.47
N VAL A 138 34.57 29.83 12.78
CA VAL A 138 34.20 30.40 14.09
C VAL A 138 34.56 29.45 15.22
N ARG A 139 34.29 28.15 15.07
CA ARG A 139 34.64 27.15 16.08
C ARG A 139 36.15 27.06 16.30
N GLU A 140 36.95 27.12 15.24
CA GLU A 140 38.41 27.11 15.38
C GLU A 140 38.92 28.39 16.05
N SER A 141 38.41 29.56 15.66
CA SER A 141 38.79 30.83 16.29
C SER A 141 38.45 30.86 17.78
N ILE A 142 37.29 30.30 18.19
CA ILE A 142 36.95 30.15 19.61
C ILE A 142 37.92 29.19 20.31
N ARG A 143 38.31 28.09 19.66
CA ARG A 143 39.25 27.11 20.22
C ARG A 143 40.65 27.70 20.39
N GLU A 144 41.11 28.50 19.44
CA GLU A 144 42.38 29.24 19.52
C GLU A 144 42.32 30.29 20.63
N ALA A 145 41.30 31.15 20.66
CA ALA A 145 41.13 32.16 21.70
C ALA A 145 41.06 31.55 23.11
N TYR A 146 40.42 30.38 23.27
CA TYR A 146 40.42 29.66 24.53
C TYR A 146 41.79 29.12 24.92
N ARG A 147 42.55 28.56 23.95
CA ARG A 147 43.93 28.10 24.18
C ARG A 147 44.84 29.25 24.57
N ASP A 148 44.78 30.37 23.85
CA ASP A 148 45.56 31.56 24.17
C ASP A 148 45.22 32.05 25.58
N ALA A 149 43.95 32.22 25.92
CA ALA A 149 43.53 32.65 27.25
C ALA A 149 43.93 31.68 28.38
N ALA A 150 43.95 30.37 28.11
CA ALA A 150 44.34 29.35 29.09
C ALA A 150 45.86 29.22 29.26
N THR A 151 46.64 29.60 28.23
CA THR A 151 48.10 29.48 28.21
C THR A 151 48.82 30.80 28.46
N ASP A 152 48.11 31.94 28.40
CA ASP A 152 48.70 33.26 28.61
C ASP A 152 49.43 33.37 29.95
N GLY A 153 50.73 33.70 29.89
CA GLY A 153 51.63 33.73 31.05
C GLY A 153 52.09 32.37 31.60
N THR A 154 51.75 31.25 30.94
CA THR A 154 52.15 29.89 31.35
C THR A 154 52.99 29.21 30.25
N HIS A 155 53.99 28.39 30.61
CA HIS A 155 54.77 27.57 29.66
C HIS A 155 54.04 26.28 29.23
N ILE A 156 52.71 26.23 29.39
CA ILE A 156 51.90 25.03 29.14
C ILE A 156 51.39 25.07 27.70
N THR A 157 51.53 23.97 26.97
CA THR A 157 50.92 23.77 25.65
C THR A 157 49.74 22.81 25.78
N ILE A 158 48.60 23.13 25.14
CA ILE A 158 47.37 22.33 25.17
C ILE A 158 47.11 21.82 23.75
N ASP A 159 47.22 20.49 23.54
CA ASP A 159 46.86 19.78 22.30
C ASP A 159 45.33 19.54 22.19
#